data_AF-A0A8T2LKN4-F1
#
_entry.id   AF-A0A8T2LKN4-F1
#
_cell.length_a   1.000
_cell.length_b   1.000
_cell.length_c   1.000
_cell.angle_alpha   90.00
_cell.angle_beta   90.00
_cell.angle_gamma   90.00
#
_symmetry.space_group_name_H-M   'P 1'
#
loop_
_entity.id
_entity.type
_entity.pdbx_description
1 polymer ?
#
loop_
_entity_poly.entity_id
_entity_poly.type
_entity_poly.pdbx_seq_one_letter_code
_entity_poly.pdbx_strand_id
1 'polypeptide(L)'
;MACSKLSLSYRWRFVVHGGVDGFSRLVVYLTVAGNNRASTVLQSFLTAVDEYGLPSRVRSDKGGENVDVAEFMIRSRGTNRNSHITGRSVHNQRIERLWRDVYEHALDLFYQIFVSLEDHSALHPDNELHLFALHWIFLPQIQRHIKSFRDAWNFHGLRTERGQSPQQIWRRYREQIPTEDSTEVNEDMGLTGLGLTPFLTTLYLFQRSSCSVSSLTMNLPLCQFQGGLWLAQLACT
;
A
#
# COMPACT_ATOMS: atom_id res chain seq x y z
N MET A 1 -0.07 2.87 -11.48
CA MET A 1 0.21 1.69 -10.64
C MET A 1 -0.28 0.43 -11.33
N ALA A 2 0.42 -0.68 -11.18
CA ALA A 2 -0.03 -2.01 -11.57
C ALA A 2 -0.10 -2.91 -10.34
N CYS A 3 -1.19 -3.65 -10.20
CA CYS A 3 -1.48 -4.57 -9.11
C CYS A 3 -1.56 -6.00 -9.66
N SER A 4 -0.99 -6.95 -8.93
CA SER A 4 -1.03 -8.38 -9.26
C SER A 4 -0.78 -9.19 -7.99
N LYS A 5 -0.84 -10.52 -8.11
CA LYS A 5 -0.48 -11.46 -7.04
C LYS A 5 0.49 -12.52 -7.53
N LEU A 6 1.23 -13.10 -6.60
CA LEU A 6 2.06 -14.28 -6.78
C LEU A 6 1.67 -15.30 -5.71
N SER A 7 1.30 -16.51 -6.13
CA SER A 7 1.09 -17.61 -5.19
C SER A 7 2.42 -18.35 -5.00
N LEU A 8 2.86 -18.54 -3.76
CA LEU A 8 4.08 -19.31 -3.47
C LEU A 8 3.92 -20.76 -3.95
N SER A 9 2.78 -21.35 -3.58
CA SER A 9 2.24 -22.58 -4.14
C SER A 9 0.75 -22.62 -3.82
N TYR A 10 -0.08 -23.10 -4.75
CA TYR A 10 -1.51 -23.30 -4.48
C TYR A 10 -1.75 -24.29 -3.33
N ARG A 11 -0.79 -25.19 -3.06
CA ARG A 11 -0.87 -26.21 -2.00
C ARG A 11 -0.83 -25.61 -0.60
N TRP A 12 0.04 -24.62 -0.37
CA TRP A 12 0.23 -24.02 0.95
C TRP A 12 -0.63 -22.78 1.19
N ARG A 13 -1.40 -22.32 0.21
CA ARG A 13 -2.34 -21.19 0.33
C ARG A 13 -1.70 -19.86 0.78
N PHE A 14 -0.41 -19.66 0.51
CA PHE A 14 0.24 -18.36 0.65
C PHE A 14 0.10 -17.55 -0.65
N VAL A 15 -0.51 -16.37 -0.54
CA VAL A 15 -0.70 -15.44 -1.65
C VAL A 15 0.01 -14.14 -1.32
N VAL A 16 0.92 -13.71 -2.18
CA VAL A 16 1.60 -12.43 -2.08
C VAL A 16 0.93 -11.45 -3.03
N HIS A 17 0.36 -10.38 -2.50
CA HIS A 17 -0.21 -9.29 -3.27
C HIS A 17 0.85 -8.19 -3.43
N GLY A 18 0.98 -7.67 -4.65
CA GLY A 18 1.97 -6.66 -4.99
C GLY A 18 1.38 -5.51 -5.79
N GLY A 19 1.90 -4.31 -5.53
CA GLY A 19 1.60 -3.10 -6.29
C GLY A 19 2.88 -2.40 -6.69
N VAL A 20 3.03 -2.08 -7.97
CA VAL A 20 4.24 -1.43 -8.51
C VAL A 20 3.85 -0.17 -9.27
N ASP A 21 4.63 0.90 -9.11
CA ASP A 21 4.49 2.06 -9.97
C ASP A 21 5.13 1.81 -11.34
N GLY A 22 4.34 2.07 -12.40
CA GLY A 22 4.75 1.78 -13.77
C GLY A 22 5.86 2.69 -14.26
N PHE A 23 5.95 3.91 -13.73
CA PHE A 23 6.96 4.89 -14.11
C PHE A 23 8.26 4.68 -13.33
N SER A 24 8.21 4.84 -12.01
CA SER A 24 9.41 4.82 -11.15
C SER A 24 9.94 3.43 -10.82
N ARG A 25 9.17 2.36 -11.12
CA ARG A 25 9.46 0.97 -10.69
C ARG A 25 9.45 0.76 -9.18
N LEU A 26 8.90 1.72 -8.44
CA LEU A 26 8.74 1.65 -7.00
C LEU A 26 7.75 0.55 -6.64
N VAL A 27 8.11 -0.31 -5.70
CA VAL A 27 7.19 -1.29 -5.12
C VAL A 27 6.42 -0.61 -4.01
N VAL A 28 5.15 -0.32 -4.28
CA VAL A 28 4.29 0.48 -3.42
C VAL A 28 3.78 -0.34 -2.24
N TYR A 29 3.38 -1.59 -2.49
CA TYR A 29 3.09 -2.56 -1.44
C TYR A 29 3.49 -3.96 -1.88
N LEU A 30 3.82 -4.79 -0.89
CA LEU A 30 4.12 -6.21 -1.07
C LEU A 30 3.71 -6.93 0.23
N THR A 31 2.57 -7.60 0.19
CA THR A 31 1.89 -8.13 1.40
C THR A 31 1.52 -9.59 1.20
N VAL A 32 1.85 -10.45 2.15
CA VAL A 32 1.45 -11.86 2.14
C VAL A 32 0.15 -12.06 2.92
N ALA A 33 -0.73 -12.91 2.40
CA ALA A 33 -1.98 -13.30 3.01
C ALA A 33 -2.23 -14.80 2.84
N GLY A 34 -3.00 -15.38 3.77
CA GLY A 34 -3.48 -16.76 3.67
C GLY A 34 -4.77 -16.92 2.86
N ASN A 35 -5.26 -15.85 2.22
CA ASN A 35 -6.49 -15.84 1.43
C ASN A 35 -6.36 -14.87 0.24
N ASN A 36 -7.20 -15.06 -0.77
CA ASN A 36 -7.25 -14.22 -1.98
C ASN A 36 -8.53 -13.34 -2.01
N ARG A 37 -8.94 -12.80 -0.85
CA ARG A 37 -10.16 -11.96 -0.76
C ARG A 37 -9.89 -10.56 -1.28
N ALA A 38 -10.88 -9.97 -1.96
CA ALA A 38 -10.78 -8.61 -2.48
C ALA A 38 -10.55 -7.56 -1.38
N SER A 39 -11.17 -7.75 -0.22
CA SER A 39 -10.98 -6.89 0.95
C SER A 39 -9.53 -6.81 1.42
N THR A 40 -8.80 -7.94 1.37
CA THR A 40 -7.39 -8.02 1.77
C THR A 40 -6.52 -7.21 0.80
N VAL A 41 -6.78 -7.35 -0.51
CA VAL A 41 -6.07 -6.58 -1.54
C VAL A 41 -6.37 -5.09 -1.41
N LEU A 42 -7.64 -4.73 -1.18
CA LEU A 42 -8.04 -3.34 -0.95
C LEU A 42 -7.33 -2.75 0.26
N GLN A 43 -7.22 -3.48 1.38
CA GLN A 43 -6.52 -2.98 2.57
C GLN A 43 -5.04 -2.68 2.30
N SER A 44 -4.33 -3.59 1.60
CA SER A 44 -2.95 -3.35 1.18
C SER A 44 -2.85 -2.14 0.25
N PHE A 45 -3.80 -1.98 -0.67
CA PHE A 45 -3.88 -0.84 -1.57
C PHE A 45 -4.11 0.47 -0.83
N LEU A 46 -5.05 0.53 0.12
CA LEU A 46 -5.34 1.72 0.91
C LEU A 46 -4.15 2.15 1.78
N THR A 47 -3.44 1.18 2.37
CA THR A 47 -2.20 1.44 3.12
C THR A 47 -1.14 2.09 2.21
N ALA A 48 -1.02 1.62 0.97
CA ALA A 48 -0.15 2.22 -0.03
C ALA A 48 -0.62 3.61 -0.49
N VAL A 49 -1.93 3.84 -0.57
CA VAL A 49 -2.50 5.16 -0.91
C VAL A 49 -2.23 6.18 0.19
N ASP A 50 -2.25 5.77 1.46
CA ASP A 50 -1.88 6.64 2.59
C ASP A 50 -0.40 7.06 2.50
N GLU A 51 0.50 6.12 2.20
CA GLU A 51 1.95 6.38 2.13
C GLU A 51 2.38 7.14 0.85
N TYR A 52 1.84 6.77 -0.31
CA TYR A 52 2.28 7.27 -1.62
C TYR A 52 1.24 8.13 -2.35
N GLY A 53 0.08 8.34 -1.77
CA GLY A 53 -1.05 9.03 -2.41
C GLY A 53 -1.79 8.18 -3.44
N LEU A 54 -2.99 8.66 -3.80
CA LEU A 54 -3.87 7.97 -4.73
C LEU A 54 -3.28 7.98 -6.16
N PRO A 55 -3.08 6.83 -6.82
CA PRO A 55 -2.64 6.82 -8.22
C PRO A 55 -3.69 7.46 -9.15
N SER A 56 -3.23 7.94 -10.32
CA SER A 56 -4.13 8.42 -11.39
C SER A 56 -4.86 7.26 -12.06
N ARG A 57 -4.13 6.15 -12.33
CA ARG A 57 -4.66 4.92 -12.92
C ARG A 57 -4.07 3.68 -12.24
N VAL A 58 -4.92 2.68 -12.06
CA VAL A 58 -4.54 1.34 -11.60
C VAL A 58 -4.79 0.34 -12.72
N ARG A 59 -3.82 -0.55 -12.94
CA ARG A 59 -3.96 -1.69 -13.85
C ARG A 59 -3.96 -2.97 -13.04
N SER A 60 -4.90 -3.86 -13.28
CA SER A 60 -4.90 -5.20 -12.70
C SER A 60 -5.08 -6.27 -13.77
N ASP A 61 -4.75 -7.51 -13.41
CA ASP A 61 -5.21 -8.69 -14.11
C ASP A 61 -6.73 -8.89 -13.93
N LYS A 62 -7.29 -9.77 -14.77
CA LYS A 62 -8.68 -10.21 -14.63
C LYS A 62 -8.78 -11.17 -13.45
N GLY A 63 -9.14 -10.66 -12.28
CA GLY A 63 -9.31 -11.44 -11.06
C GLY A 63 -10.36 -10.83 -10.14
N GLY A 64 -11.10 -11.68 -9.42
CA GLY A 64 -12.10 -11.26 -8.45
C GLY A 64 -11.49 -10.51 -7.26
N GLU A 65 -10.22 -10.77 -6.95
CA GLU A 65 -9.50 -10.11 -5.87
C GLU A 65 -9.26 -8.61 -6.07
N ASN A 66 -9.34 -8.10 -7.30
CA ASN A 66 -9.10 -6.69 -7.60
C ASN A 66 -10.41 -5.88 -7.76
N VAL A 67 -11.58 -6.51 -7.56
CA VAL A 67 -12.89 -5.86 -7.74
C VAL A 67 -13.04 -4.66 -6.81
N ASP A 68 -12.72 -4.82 -5.53
CA ASP A 68 -12.83 -3.76 -4.53
C ASP A 68 -11.88 -2.58 -4.82
N VAL A 69 -10.69 -2.85 -5.35
CA VAL A 69 -9.74 -1.80 -5.79
C VAL A 69 -10.28 -1.06 -7.01
N ALA A 70 -10.88 -1.78 -7.96
CA ALA A 70 -11.49 -1.17 -9.14
C ALA A 70 -12.66 -0.25 -8.75
N GLU A 71 -13.54 -0.71 -7.86
CA GLU A 71 -14.66 0.08 -7.34
C GLU A 71 -14.17 1.32 -6.60
N PHE A 72 -13.19 1.17 -5.70
CA PHE A 72 -12.59 2.29 -4.98
C PHE A 72 -11.98 3.34 -5.92
N MET A 73 -11.27 2.91 -6.96
CA MET A 73 -10.66 3.81 -7.94
C MET A 73 -11.69 4.56 -8.78
N ILE A 74 -12.78 3.89 -9.19
CA ILE A 74 -13.88 4.52 -9.93
C ILE A 74 -14.57 5.57 -9.04
N ARG A 75 -14.84 5.21 -7.79
CA ARG A 75 -15.47 6.12 -6.82
C ARG A 75 -14.62 7.35 -6.51
N SER A 76 -13.29 7.17 -6.40
CA SER A 76 -12.38 8.25 -5.98
C SER A 76 -11.94 9.16 -7.13
N ARG A 77 -11.83 8.65 -8.36
CA ARG A 77 -11.33 9.42 -9.53
C ARG A 77 -12.42 9.80 -10.54
N GLY A 78 -13.65 9.32 -10.34
CA GLY A 78 -14.79 9.55 -11.23
C GLY A 78 -14.98 8.44 -12.27
N THR A 79 -16.21 8.33 -12.77
CA THR A 79 -16.60 7.39 -13.83
C THR A 79 -16.02 7.83 -15.19
N ASN A 80 -15.88 6.88 -16.12
CA ASN A 80 -15.44 7.12 -17.51
C ASN A 80 -14.03 7.73 -17.73
N ARG A 81 -13.17 7.84 -16.71
CA ARG A 81 -11.74 8.25 -16.88
C ARG A 81 -10.77 7.14 -17.24
N ASN A 82 -11.24 5.89 -17.32
CA ASN A 82 -10.39 4.70 -17.33
C ASN A 82 -9.43 4.65 -16.13
N SER A 83 -9.95 5.00 -14.94
CA SER A 83 -9.23 5.02 -13.66
C SER A 83 -8.74 3.64 -13.23
N HIS A 84 -9.48 2.60 -13.63
CA HIS A 84 -9.09 1.21 -13.49
C HIS A 84 -9.04 0.54 -14.88
N ILE A 85 -7.91 -0.11 -15.19
CA ILE A 85 -7.69 -0.80 -16.47
C ILE A 85 -7.53 -2.28 -16.18
N THR A 86 -8.54 -3.07 -16.55
CA THR A 86 -8.45 -4.53 -16.49
C THR A 86 -7.94 -5.06 -17.82
N GLY A 87 -6.85 -5.83 -17.82
CA GLY A 87 -6.25 -6.33 -19.05
C GLY A 87 -5.58 -7.69 -18.91
N ARG A 88 -5.14 -8.26 -20.04
CA ARG A 88 -4.33 -9.49 -20.03
C ARG A 88 -2.99 -9.25 -19.31
N SER A 89 -2.55 -10.24 -18.54
CA SER A 89 -1.30 -10.22 -17.76
C SER A 89 -0.04 -9.94 -18.60
N VAL A 90 -0.05 -10.26 -19.90
CA VAL A 90 1.07 -10.03 -20.85
C VAL A 90 1.53 -8.57 -20.96
N HIS A 91 0.68 -7.62 -20.58
CA HIS A 91 1.03 -6.20 -20.58
C HIS A 91 1.52 -5.70 -19.22
N ASN A 92 1.51 -6.55 -18.18
CA ASN A 92 1.97 -6.23 -16.84
C ASN A 92 3.45 -6.60 -16.63
N GLN A 93 4.27 -6.48 -17.68
CA GLN A 93 5.64 -7.01 -17.73
C GLN A 93 6.54 -6.57 -16.56
N ARG A 94 6.29 -5.39 -15.98
CA ARG A 94 7.08 -4.86 -14.86
C ARG A 94 6.85 -5.63 -13.57
N ILE A 95 5.58 -5.88 -13.21
CA ILE A 95 5.29 -6.68 -12.02
C ILE A 95 5.65 -8.15 -12.24
N GLU A 96 5.47 -8.67 -13.47
CA GLU A 96 5.84 -10.05 -13.81
C GLU A 96 7.35 -10.28 -13.72
N ARG A 97 8.17 -9.29 -14.11
CA ARG A 97 9.62 -9.35 -13.90
C ARG A 97 9.97 -9.27 -12.42
N LEU A 98 9.37 -8.34 -11.68
CA LEU A 98 9.57 -8.21 -10.23
C LEU A 98 9.26 -9.51 -9.50
N TRP A 99 8.25 -10.27 -9.92
CA TRP A 99 7.90 -11.53 -9.28
C TRP A 99 9.00 -12.58 -9.32
N ARG A 100 9.85 -12.58 -10.37
CA ARG A 100 11.05 -13.44 -10.39
C ARG A 100 12.03 -13.03 -9.30
N ASP A 101 12.30 -11.74 -9.18
CA ASP A 101 13.23 -11.21 -8.18
C ASP A 101 12.72 -11.46 -6.75
N VAL A 102 11.42 -11.24 -6.50
CA VAL A 102 10.76 -11.54 -5.22
C VAL A 102 10.86 -13.03 -4.90
N TYR A 103 10.62 -13.89 -5.89
CA TYR A 103 10.70 -15.33 -5.67
C TYR A 103 12.11 -15.74 -5.26
N GLU A 104 13.09 -15.43 -6.12
CA GLU A 104 14.50 -15.81 -5.95
C GLU A 104 15.10 -15.29 -4.65
N HIS A 105 14.81 -14.04 -4.26
CA HIS A 105 15.49 -13.39 -3.14
C HIS A 105 14.71 -13.42 -1.82
N ALA A 106 13.40 -13.67 -1.84
CA ALA A 106 12.58 -13.61 -0.63
C ALA A 106 11.74 -14.87 -0.35
N LEU A 107 11.40 -15.65 -1.37
CA LEU A 107 10.44 -16.76 -1.22
C LEU A 107 11.05 -18.15 -1.39
N ASP A 108 12.11 -18.29 -2.17
CA ASP A 108 12.71 -19.58 -2.50
C ASP A 108 13.14 -20.36 -1.24
N LEU A 109 13.69 -19.67 -0.25
CA LEU A 109 14.01 -20.25 1.07
C LEU A 109 12.79 -20.92 1.71
N PHE A 110 11.64 -20.26 1.72
CA PHE A 110 10.43 -20.81 2.32
C PHE A 110 9.87 -21.96 1.50
N TYR A 111 9.95 -21.86 0.17
CA TYR A 111 9.59 -22.96 -0.72
C TYR A 111 10.40 -24.22 -0.38
N GLN A 112 11.73 -24.11 -0.27
CA GLN A 112 12.60 -25.23 0.07
C GLN A 112 12.31 -25.80 1.46
N ILE A 113 12.06 -24.94 2.46
CA ILE A 113 11.67 -25.38 3.81
C ILE A 113 10.37 -26.17 3.76
N PHE A 114 9.35 -25.70 3.03
CA PHE A 114 8.05 -26.36 2.97
C PHE A 114 8.10 -27.68 2.22
N VAL A 115 8.88 -27.76 1.14
CA VAL A 115 9.16 -29.04 0.46
C VAL A 115 9.82 -30.02 1.42
N SER A 116 10.85 -29.58 2.15
CA SER A 116 11.52 -30.42 3.15
C SER A 116 10.54 -30.90 4.23
N LEU A 117 9.63 -30.04 4.71
CA LEU A 117 8.61 -30.45 5.68
C LEU A 117 7.62 -31.48 5.12
N GLU A 118 7.26 -31.39 3.83
CA GLU A 118 6.45 -32.43 3.16
C GLU A 118 7.22 -33.75 3.04
N ASP A 119 8.49 -33.70 2.64
CA ASP A 119 9.34 -34.89 2.45
C ASP A 119 9.52 -35.67 3.76
N HIS A 120 9.59 -34.97 4.90
CA HIS A 120 9.66 -35.58 6.23
C HIS A 120 8.30 -35.90 6.84
N SER A 121 7.20 -35.78 6.08
CA SER A 121 5.82 -35.98 6.54
C SER A 121 5.43 -35.11 7.75
N ALA A 122 6.12 -33.99 7.97
CA ALA A 122 5.80 -33.02 9.01
C ALA A 122 4.68 -32.05 8.55
N LEU A 123 4.52 -31.86 7.24
CA LEU A 123 3.50 -31.02 6.63
C LEU A 123 2.64 -31.84 5.65
N HIS A 124 1.32 -31.83 5.86
CA HIS A 124 0.35 -32.36 4.92
C HIS A 124 -0.56 -31.22 4.42
N PRO A 125 -0.46 -30.81 3.15
CA PRO A 125 -1.26 -29.70 2.60
C PRO A 125 -2.78 -29.92 2.63
N ASP A 126 -3.23 -31.19 2.67
CA ASP A 126 -4.65 -31.54 2.77
C ASP A 126 -5.17 -31.49 4.22
N ASN A 127 -4.28 -31.33 5.21
CA ASN A 127 -4.64 -31.23 6.61
C ASN A 127 -4.73 -29.75 7.04
N GLU A 128 -5.94 -29.28 7.31
CA GLU A 128 -6.21 -27.90 7.71
C GLU A 128 -5.49 -27.50 9.02
N LEU A 129 -5.25 -28.44 9.94
CA LEU A 129 -4.49 -28.15 11.17
C LEU A 129 -3.01 -27.87 10.85
N HIS A 130 -2.42 -28.63 9.93
CA HIS A 130 -1.04 -28.40 9.50
C HIS A 130 -0.93 -27.08 8.75
N LEU A 131 -1.88 -26.76 7.86
CA LEU A 131 -1.92 -25.47 7.18
C LEU A 131 -2.08 -24.30 8.15
N PHE A 132 -2.94 -24.44 9.16
CA PHE A 132 -3.10 -23.42 10.20
C PHE A 132 -1.78 -23.18 10.96
N ALA A 133 -1.12 -24.25 11.41
CA ALA A 133 0.17 -24.14 12.10
C ALA A 133 1.26 -23.53 11.19
N LEU A 134 1.30 -23.94 9.92
CA LEU A 134 2.22 -23.41 8.92
C LEU A 134 2.01 -21.90 8.73
N HIS A 135 0.77 -21.45 8.57
CA HIS A 135 0.43 -20.03 8.41
C HIS A 135 0.77 -19.24 9.67
N TRP A 136 0.42 -19.76 10.84
CA TRP A 136 0.71 -19.12 12.12
C TRP A 136 2.21 -18.83 12.30
N ILE A 137 3.05 -19.80 11.94
CA ILE A 137 4.50 -19.70 12.10
C ILE A 137 5.13 -18.86 10.99
N PHE A 138 4.81 -19.15 9.73
CA PHE A 138 5.57 -18.63 8.59
C PHE A 138 4.99 -17.38 7.95
N LEU A 139 3.70 -17.09 8.07
CA LEU A 139 3.13 -15.84 7.53
C LEU A 139 3.86 -14.59 8.04
N PRO A 140 4.10 -14.40 9.36
CA PRO A 140 4.86 -13.23 9.83
C PRO A 140 6.34 -13.25 9.41
N GLN A 141 6.93 -14.43 9.20
CA GLN A 141 8.33 -14.57 8.75
C GLN A 141 8.45 -14.15 7.28
N ILE A 142 7.59 -14.69 6.42
CA ILE A 142 7.50 -14.35 5.00
C ILE A 142 7.24 -12.85 4.86
N GLN A 143 6.30 -12.28 5.62
CA GLN A 143 6.00 -10.85 5.56
C GLN A 143 7.24 -9.99 5.89
N ARG A 144 8.07 -10.40 6.86
CA ARG A 144 9.32 -9.70 7.19
C ARG A 144 10.34 -9.77 6.06
N HIS A 145 10.54 -10.95 5.46
CA HIS A 145 11.47 -11.12 4.33
C HIS A 145 11.04 -10.30 3.11
N ILE A 146 9.76 -10.37 2.76
CA ILE A 146 9.18 -9.60 1.66
C ILE A 146 9.31 -8.10 1.91
N LYS A 147 9.09 -7.63 3.15
CA LYS A 147 9.29 -6.22 3.51
C LYS A 147 10.74 -5.80 3.35
N SER A 148 11.69 -6.60 3.84
CA SER A 148 13.12 -6.34 3.67
C SER A 148 13.52 -6.28 2.19
N PHE A 149 12.99 -7.19 1.37
CA PHE A 149 13.18 -7.17 -0.07
C PHE A 149 12.61 -5.88 -0.69
N ARG A 150 11.38 -5.50 -0.34
CA ARG A 150 10.74 -4.27 -0.85
C ARG A 150 11.58 -3.04 -0.52
N ASP A 151 12.06 -2.94 0.71
CA ASP A 151 12.85 -1.81 1.15
C ASP A 151 14.19 -1.78 0.38
N ALA A 152 14.92 -2.89 0.31
CA ALA A 152 16.13 -3.01 -0.51
C ALA A 152 15.87 -2.64 -1.98
N TRP A 153 14.76 -3.10 -2.56
CA TRP A 153 14.36 -2.77 -3.92
C TRP A 153 14.05 -1.28 -4.08
N ASN A 154 13.37 -0.64 -3.15
CA ASN A 154 13.01 0.77 -3.31
C ASN A 154 14.22 1.71 -3.17
N PHE A 155 15.28 1.27 -2.51
CA PHE A 155 16.50 2.04 -2.29
C PHE A 155 17.69 1.67 -3.19
N HIS A 156 17.65 0.55 -3.93
CA HIS A 156 18.75 0.20 -4.85
C HIS A 156 18.81 1.13 -6.07
N GLY A 157 20.02 1.41 -6.55
CA GLY A 157 20.21 2.23 -7.75
C GLY A 157 19.89 1.46 -9.03
N LEU A 158 19.04 2.04 -9.89
CA LEU A 158 18.75 1.48 -11.21
C LEU A 158 19.81 1.93 -12.21
N ARG A 159 20.57 0.97 -12.77
CA ARG A 159 21.59 1.24 -13.80
C ARG A 159 21.03 2.03 -15.00
N THR A 160 19.81 1.71 -15.42
CA THR A 160 19.13 2.38 -16.55
C THR A 160 18.71 3.82 -16.25
N GLU A 161 18.65 4.20 -14.98
CA GLU A 161 18.18 5.51 -14.51
C GLU A 161 19.34 6.29 -13.86
N ARG A 162 20.55 6.15 -14.41
CA ARG A 162 21.77 6.82 -13.93
C ARG A 162 22.09 6.55 -12.45
N GLY A 163 21.71 5.36 -11.95
CA GLY A 163 21.92 4.95 -10.56
C GLY A 163 20.90 5.50 -9.57
N GLN A 164 19.85 6.21 -10.03
CA GLN A 164 18.79 6.66 -9.13
C GLN A 164 17.95 5.47 -8.64
N SER A 165 17.53 5.52 -7.38
CA SER A 165 16.64 4.50 -6.83
C SER A 165 15.19 4.73 -7.26
N PRO A 166 14.35 3.67 -7.29
CA PRO A 166 12.93 3.82 -7.54
C PRO A 166 12.27 4.89 -6.68
N GLN A 167 12.66 4.99 -5.41
CA GLN A 167 12.14 6.01 -4.51
C GLN A 167 12.62 7.43 -4.85
N GLN A 168 13.87 7.61 -5.27
CA GLN A 168 14.37 8.91 -5.74
C GLN A 168 13.63 9.37 -7.00
N ILE A 169 13.42 8.47 -7.95
CA ILE A 169 12.68 8.76 -9.20
C ILE A 169 11.24 9.16 -8.88
N TRP A 170 10.58 8.43 -7.98
CA TRP A 170 9.21 8.72 -7.55
C TRP A 170 9.09 10.09 -6.88
N ARG A 171 9.98 10.41 -5.91
CA ARG A 171 9.97 11.72 -5.23
C ARG A 171 10.16 12.86 -6.21
N ARG A 172 11.17 12.75 -7.08
CA ARG A 172 11.47 13.75 -8.10
C ARG A 172 10.27 14.03 -9.01
N TYR A 173 9.61 12.98 -9.49
CA TYR A 173 8.44 13.15 -10.36
C TYR A 173 7.29 13.83 -9.62
N ARG A 174 7.07 13.48 -8.35
CA ARG A 174 6.01 14.09 -7.52
C ARG A 174 6.26 15.57 -7.23
N GLU A 175 7.51 15.95 -7.00
CA GLU A 175 7.91 17.35 -6.78
C GLU A 175 7.82 18.21 -8.05
N GLN A 176 7.93 17.59 -9.23
CA GLN A 176 7.84 18.27 -10.53
C GLN A 176 6.42 18.49 -11.04
N ILE A 177 5.42 17.83 -10.46
CA ILE A 177 4.02 18.08 -10.78
C ILE A 177 3.68 19.44 -10.15
N PRO A 178 3.44 20.51 -10.94
CA PRO A 178 2.79 21.69 -10.39
C PRO A 178 1.47 21.19 -9.82
N THR A 179 1.14 21.57 -8.57
CA THR A 179 -0.24 21.47 -8.08
C THR A 179 -1.13 21.92 -9.22
N GLU A 180 -2.01 21.05 -9.73
CA GLU A 180 -2.94 21.42 -10.79
C GLU A 180 -3.48 22.80 -10.42
N ASP A 181 -3.12 23.77 -11.25
CA ASP A 181 -3.47 25.17 -11.10
C ASP A 181 -4.98 25.16 -10.86
N SER A 182 -5.40 25.71 -9.71
CA SER A 182 -6.80 25.97 -9.47
C SER A 182 -7.24 26.83 -10.64
N THR A 183 -7.95 26.25 -11.60
CA THR A 183 -8.56 27.00 -12.70
C THR A 183 -9.23 28.20 -12.06
N GLU A 184 -8.72 29.39 -12.37
CA GLU A 184 -9.35 30.65 -12.03
C GLU A 184 -10.82 30.48 -12.40
N VAL A 185 -11.66 30.41 -11.38
CA VAL A 185 -13.09 30.54 -11.56
C VAL A 185 -13.25 31.97 -12.02
N ASN A 186 -13.43 32.18 -13.32
CA ASN A 186 -13.94 33.45 -13.82
C ASN A 186 -15.23 33.72 -13.05
N GLU A 187 -15.17 34.72 -12.17
CA GLU A 187 -16.30 35.29 -11.45
C GLU A 187 -17.26 35.90 -12.46
N ASP A 188 -18.08 35.08 -13.13
CA ASP A 188 -19.27 35.58 -13.79
C ASP A 188 -20.33 34.48 -13.94
N MET A 189 -20.96 34.15 -12.82
CA MET A 189 -22.41 33.89 -12.75
C MET A 189 -22.81 33.85 -11.29
N GLY A 190 -23.31 34.99 -10.80
CA GLY A 190 -24.00 35.04 -9.52
C GLY A 190 -25.25 34.16 -9.53
N LEU A 191 -25.52 33.50 -8.40
CA LEU A 191 -26.78 33.57 -7.65
C LEU A 191 -26.78 32.54 -6.50
N THR A 192 -26.41 33.04 -5.31
CA THR A 192 -27.06 32.82 -4.00
C THR A 192 -27.49 31.42 -3.53
N GLY A 193 -26.96 30.98 -2.38
CA GLY A 193 -27.82 30.40 -1.32
C GLY A 193 -27.37 29.11 -0.64
N LEU A 194 -26.66 29.25 0.49
CA LEU A 194 -26.71 28.42 1.71
C LEU A 194 -25.98 27.05 1.77
N GLY A 195 -24.70 27.10 2.19
CA GLY A 195 -24.28 26.51 3.47
C GLY A 195 -23.75 25.07 3.50
N LEU A 196 -22.45 24.88 3.23
CA LEU A 196 -21.68 23.71 3.71
C LEU A 196 -20.67 24.15 4.79
N THR A 197 -20.74 23.47 5.93
CA THR A 197 -20.00 23.74 7.17
C THR A 197 -18.50 23.42 7.07
N PRO A 198 -17.62 24.15 7.79
CA PRO A 198 -16.17 23.96 7.73
C PRO A 198 -15.73 22.91 8.76
N PHE A 199 -15.39 21.70 8.32
CA PHE A 199 -14.71 20.72 9.17
C PHE A 199 -13.55 19.97 8.52
N LEU A 200 -13.32 20.14 7.22
CA LEU A 200 -12.28 19.37 6.51
C LEU A 200 -11.08 20.20 6.03
N THR A 201 -11.10 21.53 6.16
CA THR A 201 -9.99 22.37 5.69
C THR A 201 -8.86 22.51 6.72
N THR A 202 -9.15 22.35 8.02
CA THR A 202 -8.16 22.62 9.08
C THR A 202 -7.11 21.51 9.24
N LEU A 203 -7.40 20.26 8.87
CA LEU A 203 -6.43 19.17 9.04
C LEU A 203 -5.28 19.22 8.01
N TYR A 204 -5.50 19.85 6.85
CA TYR A 204 -4.54 19.83 5.75
C TYR A 204 -3.39 20.85 5.92
N LEU A 205 -3.56 21.87 6.77
CA LEU A 205 -2.57 22.93 6.96
C LEU A 205 -1.69 22.76 8.20
N PHE A 206 -2.00 21.83 9.12
CA PHE A 206 -1.24 21.72 10.38
C PHE A 206 0.03 20.87 10.28
N GLN A 207 0.25 20.13 9.20
CA GLN A 207 1.36 19.16 9.10
C GLN A 207 2.59 19.68 8.34
N ARG A 208 2.66 20.99 8.03
CA ARG A 208 3.77 21.59 7.26
C ARG A 208 4.73 22.49 8.03
N SER A 209 4.60 22.60 9.35
CA SER A 209 5.49 23.44 10.17
C SER A 209 6.61 22.61 10.79
N SER A 210 7.72 22.48 10.09
CA SER A 210 8.99 22.04 10.67
C SER A 210 9.57 23.17 11.54
N CYS A 211 9.38 23.10 12.86
CA CYS A 211 10.15 23.91 13.81
C CYS A 211 10.97 22.99 14.72
N SER A 212 12.29 23.05 14.59
CA SER A 212 13.22 22.53 15.58
C SER A 212 13.20 23.44 16.81
N VAL A 213 12.87 22.92 17.99
CA VAL A 213 13.26 23.54 19.26
C VAL A 213 13.66 22.45 20.24
N SER A 214 14.91 22.57 20.69
CA SER A 214 15.58 21.80 21.71
C SER A 214 14.89 21.91 23.08
N SER A 215 15.00 20.85 23.88
CA SER A 215 14.96 20.87 25.35
C SER A 215 13.71 21.48 26.02
N LEU A 216 12.63 20.71 26.17
CA LEU A 216 11.67 20.93 27.25
C LEU A 216 11.24 19.60 27.87
N THR A 217 11.52 19.49 29.16
CA THR A 217 11.18 18.41 30.09
C THR A 217 9.69 18.06 30.05
N MET A 218 9.39 16.77 29.88
CA MET A 218 8.03 16.23 30.03
C MET A 218 7.58 16.32 31.50
N ASN A 219 6.67 17.24 31.79
CA ASN A 219 5.80 17.12 32.97
C ASN A 219 4.44 16.58 32.52
N LEU A 220 4.16 15.33 32.90
CA LEU A 220 2.85 14.69 32.80
C LEU A 220 1.84 15.41 33.72
N PRO A 221 0.63 15.79 33.25
CA PRO A 221 -0.46 16.06 34.15
C PRO A 221 -1.25 14.78 34.43
N LEU A 222 -1.59 14.63 35.71
CA LEU A 222 -2.37 13.56 36.31
C LEU A 222 -3.77 13.48 35.70
N CYS A 223 -4.11 12.31 35.15
CA CYS A 223 -5.48 11.93 34.83
C CYS A 223 -6.28 11.67 36.11
N GLN A 224 -7.32 12.46 36.39
CA GLN A 224 -8.33 12.12 37.40
C GLN A 224 -9.64 11.69 36.76
N PHE A 225 -10.20 10.61 37.30
CA PHE A 225 -11.40 9.93 36.82
C PHE A 225 -12.62 10.42 37.62
N GLN A 226 -13.57 11.08 36.96
CA GLN A 226 -14.89 11.37 37.54
C GLN A 226 -15.99 11.08 36.52
N GLY A 227 -17.02 10.33 36.94
CA GLY A 227 -18.29 10.25 36.23
C GLY A 227 -18.31 9.50 34.90
N GLY A 228 -17.35 8.61 34.61
CA GLY A 228 -17.42 7.68 33.49
C GLY A 228 -17.15 8.25 32.09
N LEU A 229 -16.61 9.48 31.98
CA LEU A 229 -16.16 10.06 30.71
C LEU A 229 -14.76 10.66 30.85
N TRP A 230 -13.89 10.39 29.87
CA TRP A 230 -12.61 11.08 29.71
C TRP A 230 -12.85 12.36 28.91
N LEU A 231 -12.82 13.52 29.56
CA LEU A 231 -12.86 14.83 28.90
C LEU A 231 -11.45 15.45 28.89
N ALA A 232 -10.85 15.58 27.71
CA ALA A 232 -9.68 16.41 27.51
C ALA A 232 -10.14 17.87 27.34
N GLN A 233 -9.94 18.71 28.34
CA GLN A 233 -10.10 20.16 28.19
C GLN A 233 -8.89 20.71 27.42
N LEU A 234 -9.12 21.07 26.15
CA LEU A 234 -8.18 21.91 25.39
C LEU A 234 -8.30 23.34 25.93
N ALA A 235 -7.35 23.77 26.75
CA ALA A 235 -7.14 25.18 27.02
C ALA A 235 -6.41 25.80 25.82
N CYS A 236 -7.08 26.69 25.08
CA CYS A 236 -6.42 27.58 24.13
C CYS A 236 -5.70 28.69 24.91
N THR A 237 -4.40 28.81 24.70
CA THR A 237 -3.63 30.05 24.88
C THR A 237 -2.70 30.19 23.69
#